data_AF-A0AA37U0V6-F1
#
_entry.id   AF-A0AA37U0V6-F1
#
_cell.length_a   1.000
_cell.length_b   1.000
_cell.length_c   1.000
_cell.angle_alpha   90.00
_cell.angle_beta   90.00
_cell.angle_gamma   90.00
#
_symmetry.space_group_name_H-M   'P 1'
#
loop_
_entity.id
_entity.type
_entity.pdbx_description
1 polymer ?
#
loop_
_entity_poly.entity_id
_entity_poly.type
_entity_poly.pdbx_seq_one_letter_code
_entity_poly.pdbx_strand_id
1 'polypeptide(L)'
;MVDHTLCGNCEPCDACALRRESLAPQSNGYGQITDHRHIYVECNHCGGHGLKPIPPAEIIRRTCEEARRLYWPALDRRSQA
;
A
#
# COMPACT_ATOMS: atom_id res chain seq x y z
N MET A 1 3.00 -9.14 15.86
CA MET A 1 1.80 -8.40 15.43
C MET A 1 2.22 -7.50 14.29
N VAL A 2 1.43 -7.43 13.22
CA VAL A 2 1.71 -6.57 12.06
C VAL A 2 1.38 -5.13 12.45
N ASP A 3 2.33 -4.21 12.26
CA ASP A 3 2.12 -2.80 12.54
C ASP A 3 1.72 -2.04 11.26
N HIS A 4 0.46 -1.61 11.23
CA HIS A 4 -0.13 -0.86 10.11
C HIS A 4 0.28 0.63 10.10
N THR A 5 1.02 1.10 11.10
CA THR A 5 1.53 2.49 11.16
C THR A 5 2.87 2.67 10.46
N LEU A 6 3.56 1.57 10.10
CA LEU A 6 4.84 1.61 9.40
C LEU A 6 4.65 1.82 7.90
N CYS A 7 5.23 2.90 7.37
CA CYS A 7 5.18 3.24 5.95
C CYS A 7 5.81 2.14 5.08
N GLY A 8 5.14 1.76 3.98
CA GLY A 8 5.63 0.78 3.00
C GLY A 8 5.40 -0.69 3.35
N ASN A 9 4.86 -1.00 4.53
CA ASN A 9 4.62 -2.39 4.97
C ASN A 9 3.20 -2.89 4.67
N CYS A 10 2.33 -2.03 4.17
CA CYS A 10 0.96 -2.36 3.83
C CYS A 10 0.62 -1.92 2.41
N GLU A 11 -0.34 -2.61 1.81
CA GLU A 11 -0.97 -2.24 0.56
C GLU A 11 -2.47 -1.98 0.78
N PRO A 12 -3.12 -1.18 -0.08
CA PRO A 12 -4.56 -1.01 -0.03
C PRO A 12 -5.30 -2.35 -0.11
N CYS A 13 -6.40 -2.48 0.62
CA CYS A 13 -7.25 -3.65 0.51
C CYS A 13 -8.13 -3.57 -0.74
N ASP A 14 -7.89 -4.45 -1.71
CA ASP A 14 -8.65 -4.49 -2.97
C ASP A 14 -10.15 -4.72 -2.73
N ALA A 15 -10.52 -5.55 -1.75
CA ALA A 15 -11.92 -5.78 -1.38
C ALA A 15 -12.61 -4.50 -0.86
N CYS A 16 -11.87 -3.65 -0.14
CA CYS A 16 -12.37 -2.35 0.29
C CYS A 16 -12.45 -1.35 -0.88
N ALA A 17 -11.52 -1.42 -1.85
CA ALA A 17 -11.57 -0.59 -3.05
C ALA A 17 -12.81 -0.93 -3.91
N LEU A 18 -13.09 -2.22 -4.14
CA LEU A 18 -14.27 -2.70 -4.87
C LEU A 18 -15.59 -2.32 -4.19
N ARG A 19 -15.63 -2.36 -2.85
CA ARG A 19 -16.79 -1.86 -2.09
C ARG A 19 -16.99 -0.35 -2.21
N ARG A 20 -15.91 0.43 -2.27
CA ARG A 20 -16.00 1.89 -2.47
C ARG A 20 -16.57 2.24 -3.85
N GLU A 21 -16.22 1.48 -4.89
CA GLU A 21 -16.82 1.64 -6.23
C GLU A 21 -18.33 1.35 -6.22
N SER A 22 -18.76 0.36 -5.43
CA SER A 22 -20.17 -0.01 -5.29
C SER A 22 -20.99 0.98 -4.43
N LEU A 23 -20.32 1.89 -3.70
CA LEU A 23 -20.93 2.83 -2.74
C LEU A 23 -20.70 4.30 -3.09
N ALA A 24 -20.06 4.63 -4.22
CA ALA A 24 -19.89 6.02 -4.63
C ALA A 24 -21.17 6.54 -5.32
N PRO A 25 -21.63 7.74 -4.96
CA PRO A 25 -21.07 8.88 -5.65
C PRO A 25 -20.49 9.91 -4.67
N GLN A 26 -19.47 10.62 -5.12
CA GLN A 26 -18.85 11.81 -4.51
C GLN A 26 -17.71 11.55 -3.51
N SER A 27 -16.51 11.24 -4.03
CA SER A 27 -15.32 11.90 -3.48
C SER A 27 -14.25 12.07 -4.57
N ASN A 28 -13.94 13.33 -4.77
CA ASN A 28 -12.91 13.97 -5.57
C ASN A 28 -11.48 13.48 -5.22
N GLY A 29 -10.95 12.58 -6.04
CA GLY A 29 -9.56 12.57 -6.53
C GLY A 29 -8.40 12.28 -5.56
N TYR A 30 -8.54 12.56 -4.27
CA TYR A 30 -7.59 12.21 -3.23
C TYR A 30 -8.42 11.98 -1.97
N GLY A 31 -8.61 10.71 -1.61
CA GLY A 31 -9.56 10.28 -0.58
C GLY A 31 -9.25 10.80 0.83
N GLN A 32 -9.57 12.06 1.09
CA GLN A 32 -9.90 12.53 2.43
C GLN A 32 -11.38 12.25 2.65
N ILE A 33 -11.66 11.29 3.54
CA ILE A 33 -12.99 11.07 4.09
C ILE A 33 -13.25 12.23 5.06
N THR A 34 -13.88 13.28 4.56
CA THR A 34 -14.58 14.25 5.40
C THR A 34 -15.93 13.64 5.79
N ASP A 35 -16.17 13.55 7.10
CA ASP A 35 -17.45 13.28 7.77
C ASP A 35 -17.68 11.88 8.39
N HIS A 36 -17.07 11.71 9.57
CA HIS A 36 -17.64 11.27 10.86
C HIS A 36 -18.61 10.09 11.03
N ARG A 37 -18.76 9.19 10.06
CA ARG A 37 -19.24 7.82 10.38
C ARG A 37 -18.42 6.80 9.62
N HIS A 38 -17.26 6.47 10.19
CA HIS A 38 -16.64 5.17 9.96
C HIS A 38 -17.66 4.12 10.39
N ILE A 39 -18.52 3.70 9.46
CA ILE A 39 -19.13 2.39 9.57
C ILE A 39 -17.92 1.48 9.52
N TYR A 40 -17.48 1.00 10.68
CA TYR A 40 -16.48 -0.06 10.81
C TYR A 40 -17.11 -1.30 10.19
N VAL A 41 -17.14 -1.35 8.87
CA VAL A 41 -17.56 -2.53 8.15
C VAL A 41 -16.39 -3.48 8.29
N GLU A 42 -16.55 -4.48 9.14
CA GLU A 42 -15.59 -5.56 9.29
C GLU A 42 -15.35 -6.17 7.90
N CYS A 43 -14.17 -5.90 7.35
CA CYS A 43 -13.74 -6.50 6.11
C CYS A 43 -12.98 -7.78 6.48
N ASN A 44 -13.48 -8.93 6.05
CA ASN A 44 -12.84 -10.23 6.30
C ASN A 44 -11.40 -10.31 5.76
N HIS A 45 -11.03 -9.44 4.81
CA HIS A 45 -9.69 -9.40 4.24
C HIS A 45 -8.71 -8.49 4.97
N CYS A 46 -9.16 -7.39 5.57
CA CYS A 46 -8.27 -6.40 6.20
C CYS A 46 -8.65 -6.06 7.66
N GLY A 47 -9.62 -6.75 8.25
CA GLY A 47 -10.09 -6.49 9.62
C GLY A 47 -10.72 -5.12 9.81
N GLY A 48 -11.09 -4.42 8.73
CA GLY A 48 -11.61 -3.05 8.79
C GLY A 48 -10.54 -1.95 8.76
N HIS A 49 -9.26 -2.28 8.59
CA HIS A 49 -8.16 -1.29 8.49
C HIS A 49 -8.04 -0.63 7.11
N GLY A 50 -8.66 -1.20 6.08
CA GLY A 50 -8.52 -0.75 4.69
C GLY A 50 -7.13 -1.03 4.08
N LEU A 51 -6.22 -1.62 4.86
CA LEU A 51 -4.85 -1.94 4.52
C LEU A 51 -4.58 -3.43 4.78
N LYS A 52 -3.91 -4.09 3.85
CA LYS A 52 -3.41 -5.46 4.00
C LYS A 52 -1.91 -5.40 4.26
N PRO A 53 -1.37 -6.20 5.18
CA PRO A 53 0.06 -6.27 5.33
C PRO A 53 0.72 -7.03 4.20
N ILE A 54 1.85 -6.50 3.77
CA ILE A 54 2.71 -7.14 2.79
C ILE A 54 3.59 -8.15 3.55
N PRO A 55 3.71 -9.40 3.09
CA PRO A 55 4.63 -10.36 3.70
C PRO A 55 6.07 -9.82 3.72
N PRO A 56 6.86 -10.06 4.78
CA PRO A 56 8.25 -9.56 4.87
C PRO A 56 9.11 -9.94 3.66
N ALA A 57 8.97 -11.16 3.12
CA ALA A 57 9.69 -11.61 1.94
C ALA A 57 9.39 -10.74 0.70
N GLU A 58 8.14 -10.30 0.55
CA GLU A 58 7.70 -9.47 -0.57
C GLU A 58 8.19 -8.02 -0.41
N ILE A 59 8.21 -7.49 0.82
CA ILE A 59 8.83 -6.19 1.13
C ILE A 59 10.29 -6.20 0.71
N ILE A 60 11.06 -7.19 1.16
CA ILE A 60 12.49 -7.34 0.84
C ILE A 60 12.69 -7.44 -0.68
N ARG A 61 11.89 -8.26 -1.37
CA ARG A 61 11.98 -8.43 -2.82
C ARG A 61 11.76 -7.10 -3.56
N ARG A 62 10.68 -6.37 -3.27
CA ARG A 62 10.36 -5.06 -3.87
C ARG A 62 11.48 -4.04 -3.61
N THR A 63 12.00 -4.00 -2.38
CA THR A 63 13.10 -3.09 -2.03
C THR A 63 14.38 -3.41 -2.80
N CYS A 64 14.75 -4.69 -2.93
CA CYS A 64 15.93 -5.10 -3.70
C CYS A 64 15.79 -4.77 -5.19
N GLU A 65 14.61 -4.98 -5.77
CA GLU A 65 14.34 -4.64 -7.17
C GLU A 65 14.45 -3.14 -7.43
N GLU A 66 13.87 -2.33 -6.55
CA GLU A 66 13.93 -0.87 -6.66
C GLU A 66 15.36 -0.35 -6.46
N ALA A 67 16.09 -0.91 -5.48
CA ALA A 67 17.49 -0.58 -5.26
C ALA A 67 18.35 -0.93 -6.48
N ARG A 68 18.11 -2.08 -7.12
CA ARG A 68 18.79 -2.44 -8.37
C ARG A 68 18.45 -1.44 -9.48
N ARG A 69 17.17 -1.10 -9.67
CA ARG A 69 16.76 -0.13 -10.69
C ARG A 69 17.42 1.24 -10.52
N LEU A 70 17.54 1.71 -9.28
CA LEU A 70 18.06 3.05 -8.97
C LEU A 70 19.59 3.11 -8.91
N TYR A 71 20.23 2.14 -8.26
CA TYR A 71 21.64 2.24 -7.87
C TYR A 71 22.58 1.45 -8.76
N TRP A 72 22.16 0.32 -9.34
CA TRP A 72 23.05 -0.51 -10.19
C TRP A 72 23.58 0.25 -11.41
N PRO A 73 22.76 1.02 -12.17
CA PRO A 73 23.28 1.79 -13.30
C PRO A 73 24.32 2.85 -12.90
N ALA A 74 24.27 3.35 -11.67
CA ALA A 74 25.27 4.28 -11.14
C ALA A 74 26.53 3.56 -10.63
N LEU A 75 26.41 2.29 -10.23
CA LEU A 75 27.54 1.43 -9.89
C LEU A 75 28.27 0.98 -11.17
N ASP A 76 27.54 0.51 -12.17
CA ASP A 76 28.09 0.06 -13.46
C ASP A 76 28.89 1.17 -14.13
N ARG A 77 28.37 2.40 -14.17
CA ARG A 77 29.08 3.57 -14.69
C ARG A 77 30.37 3.89 -13.92
N ARG A 78 30.39 3.66 -12.60
CA ARG A 78 31.60 3.85 -11.77
C ARG A 78 32.63 2.75 -12.01
N SER A 79 32.19 1.53 -12.33
CA SER A 79 33.09 0.40 -12.61
C SER A 79 33.71 0.40 -14.02
N GLN A 80 33.20 1.24 -14.92
CA GLN A 80 33.69 1.38 -16.31
C GLN A 80 34.63 2.59 -16.50
N ALA A 81 34.82 3.42 -15.46
CA ALA A 81 35.73 4.56 -15.44
C ALA A 81 37.04 4.18 -14.74
#